data_AF-A0A2W1ATY2-F1
#
_entry.id   AF-A0A2W1ATY2-F1
#
_cell.length_a   1.000
_cell.length_b   1.000
_cell.length_c   1.000
_cell.angle_alpha   90.00
_cell.angle_beta   90.00
_cell.angle_gamma   90.00
#
_symmetry.space_group_name_H-M   'P 1'
#
loop_
_entity.id
_entity.type
_entity.pdbx_description
1 polymer ?
#
loop_
_entity_poly.entity_id
_entity_poly.type
_entity_poly.pdbx_seq_one_letter_code
_entity_poly.pdbx_strand_id
1 'polypeptide(L)'
;MIQRSLIITEQLFKKPVFDCQMCGQCVLHNTGMTCPMTCPKNLRNGPCGGVRNNGNCEIKPEMACVWVNAWERSKQMSVHGSKINVIMAPLDRRLQGTSAWVNELSGRMEIIQDEWSS
;
A
#
# COMPACT_ATOMS: atom_id res chain seq x y z
N MET A 1 22.55 -12.20 4.27
CA MET A 1 23.22 -11.17 3.43
C MET A 1 22.26 -10.63 2.36
N ILE A 2 21.66 -11.49 1.53
CA ILE A 2 20.73 -11.13 0.44
C ILE A 2 19.55 -10.27 0.92
N GLN A 3 18.88 -10.64 2.02
CA GLN A 3 17.73 -9.89 2.54
C GLN A 3 18.07 -8.44 2.90
N ARG A 4 19.27 -8.17 3.44
CA ARG A 4 19.70 -6.79 3.77
C ARG A 4 19.89 -5.97 2.49
N SER A 5 20.52 -6.56 1.47
CA SER A 5 20.70 -5.89 0.18
C SER A 5 19.36 -5.53 -0.47
N LEU A 6 18.37 -6.45 -0.44
CA LEU A 6 17.03 -6.18 -0.98
C LEU A 6 16.32 -5.06 -0.23
N ILE A 7 16.43 -5.00 1.10
CA ILE A 7 15.86 -3.90 1.89
C ILE A 7 16.47 -2.56 1.47
N ILE A 8 17.80 -2.49 1.30
CA ILE A 8 18.49 -1.27 0.87
C ILE A 8 18.00 -0.85 -0.53
N THR A 9 17.94 -1.80 -1.47
CA THR A 9 17.39 -1.56 -2.80
C THR A 9 15.97 -1.02 -2.73
N GLU A 10 15.08 -1.67 -1.97
CA GLU A 10 13.71 -1.20 -1.80
C GLU A 10 13.65 0.21 -1.20
N GLN A 11 14.50 0.53 -0.23
CA GLN A 11 14.56 1.87 0.34
C GLN A 11 15.03 2.91 -0.67
N LEU A 12 16.07 2.60 -1.45
CA LEU A 12 16.64 3.53 -2.44
C LEU A 12 15.71 3.80 -3.61
N PHE A 13 14.89 2.83 -4.01
CA PHE A 13 13.99 2.98 -5.16
C PHE A 13 12.55 3.31 -4.74
N LYS A 14 11.96 2.59 -3.78
CA LYS A 14 10.53 2.72 -3.46
C LYS A 14 10.23 3.96 -2.60
N LYS A 15 11.15 4.40 -1.72
CA LYS A 15 10.95 5.62 -0.93
C LYS A 15 10.88 6.89 -1.79
N PRO A 16 11.87 7.21 -2.65
CA PRO A 16 11.81 8.46 -3.40
C PRO A 16 10.70 8.47 -4.45
N VAL A 17 10.34 7.32 -5.03
CA VAL A 17 9.36 7.26 -6.12
C VAL A 17 7.92 7.21 -5.61
N PHE A 18 7.66 6.49 -4.52
CA PHE A 18 6.28 6.20 -4.05
C PHE A 18 6.01 6.59 -2.59
N ASP A 19 6.95 7.28 -1.94
CA ASP A 19 6.91 7.58 -0.50
C ASP A 19 6.66 6.31 0.36
N CYS A 20 7.35 5.23 0.00
CA CYS A 20 7.20 3.92 0.64
C CYS A 20 7.57 3.98 2.14
N GLN A 21 6.63 3.58 3.00
CA GLN A 21 6.83 3.55 4.46
C GLN A 21 7.42 2.22 4.99
N MET A 22 7.97 1.38 4.10
CA MET A 22 8.63 0.10 4.47
C MET A 22 7.78 -0.81 5.37
N CYS A 23 6.48 -0.94 5.07
CA CYS A 23 5.57 -1.82 5.83
C CYS A 23 5.80 -3.33 5.59
N GLY A 24 6.70 -3.70 4.67
CA GLY A 24 7.02 -5.10 4.35
C GLY A 24 5.98 -5.83 3.50
N GLN A 25 4.91 -5.16 3.07
CA GLN A 25 3.81 -5.77 2.31
C GLN A 25 3.35 -4.80 1.21
N CYS A 26 3.95 -4.93 0.02
CA CYS A 26 3.79 -3.94 -1.05
C CYS A 26 2.52 -4.18 -1.87
N VAL A 27 1.60 -3.20 -1.85
CA VAL A 27 0.28 -3.29 -2.53
C VAL A 27 0.09 -2.23 -3.63
N LEU A 28 1.19 -1.65 -4.15
CA LEU A 28 1.13 -0.55 -5.12
C LEU A 28 0.30 -0.89 -6.36
N HIS A 29 0.38 -2.14 -6.84
CA HIS A 29 -0.36 -2.58 -8.02
C HIS A 29 -1.87 -2.66 -7.77
N ASN A 30 -2.33 -2.82 -6.52
CA ASN A 30 -3.73 -2.74 -6.13
C ASN A 30 -4.20 -1.29 -5.95
N THR A 31 -3.32 -0.40 -5.51
CA THR A 31 -3.70 0.94 -5.04
C THR A 31 -3.29 2.04 -6.01
N GLY A 32 -3.40 1.82 -7.32
CA GLY A 32 -3.15 2.87 -8.30
C GLY A 32 -1.72 3.43 -8.23
N MET A 33 -0.74 2.57 -7.94
CA MET A 33 0.66 2.93 -7.67
C MET A 33 0.84 3.97 -6.54
N THR A 34 -0.10 4.04 -5.61
CA THR A 34 -0.08 4.96 -4.47
C THR A 34 0.13 4.18 -3.17
N CYS A 35 1.16 4.50 -2.38
CA CYS A 35 1.42 3.77 -1.14
C CYS A 35 0.37 4.12 -0.06
N PRO A 36 -0.49 3.18 0.38
CA PRO A 36 -1.54 3.47 1.36
C PRO A 36 -0.99 3.83 2.75
N MET A 37 0.26 3.50 3.03
CA MET A 37 0.90 3.77 4.31
C MET A 37 1.27 5.24 4.50
N THR A 38 1.24 6.04 3.44
CA THR A 38 1.36 7.51 3.52
C THR A 38 0.13 8.15 4.17
N CYS A 39 -1.00 7.43 4.21
CA CYS A 39 -2.19 7.87 4.94
C CYS A 39 -1.90 7.89 6.45
N PRO A 40 -2.24 8.97 7.18
CA PRO A 40 -2.06 9.02 8.63
C PRO A 40 -2.77 7.91 9.40
N LYS A 41 -3.83 7.31 8.82
CA LYS A 41 -4.57 6.19 9.40
C LYS A 41 -4.06 4.81 8.94
N ASN A 42 -3.06 4.75 8.06
CA ASN A 42 -2.52 3.54 7.44
C ASN A 42 -3.58 2.57 6.88
N LEU A 43 -4.64 3.10 6.27
CA LEU A 43 -5.74 2.30 5.72
C LEU A 43 -5.39 1.77 4.32
N ARG A 44 -5.55 0.46 4.13
CA ARG A 44 -5.40 -0.20 2.81
C ARG A 44 -6.69 -0.25 2.01
N ASN A 45 -7.82 -0.43 2.69
CA ASN A 45 -9.11 -0.66 2.07
C ASN A 45 -10.01 0.56 2.29
N GLY A 46 -10.43 1.18 1.17
CA GLY A 46 -11.36 2.30 1.13
C GLY A 46 -10.86 3.63 1.73
N PRO A 47 -11.55 4.73 1.43
CA PRO A 47 -11.44 5.95 2.21
C PRO A 47 -11.97 5.74 3.63
N CYS A 48 -11.51 6.54 4.59
CA CYS A 48 -11.92 6.42 6.00
C CYS A 48 -13.31 6.99 6.33
N GLY A 49 -14.13 7.31 5.32
CA GLY A 49 -15.39 8.06 5.48
C GLY A 49 -15.22 9.56 5.77
N GLY A 50 -14.12 9.98 6.39
CA GLY A 50 -13.80 11.38 6.69
C GLY A 50 -13.18 12.18 5.54
N VAL A 51 -13.30 11.72 4.29
CA VAL A 51 -12.78 12.46 3.14
C VAL A 51 -13.57 13.76 3.00
N ARG A 52 -12.87 14.89 2.94
CA ARG A 52 -13.49 16.20 2.82
C ARG A 52 -14.15 16.35 1.44
N ASN A 53 -15.13 17.24 1.32
CA ASN A 53 -15.85 17.48 0.06
C ASN A 53 -14.93 17.87 -1.11
N ASN A 54 -13.76 18.43 -0.83
CA ASN A 54 -12.74 18.77 -1.82
C ASN A 54 -11.77 17.62 -2.15
N GLY A 55 -11.99 16.41 -1.62
CA GLY A 55 -11.13 15.24 -1.83
C GLY A 55 -9.94 15.14 -0.86
N ASN A 56 -9.80 16.05 0.10
CA ASN A 56 -8.66 16.07 1.02
C ASN A 56 -8.86 15.20 2.27
N CYS A 57 -7.76 14.93 2.97
CA CYS A 57 -7.74 14.14 4.20
C CYS A 57 -8.47 14.85 5.35
N GLU A 58 -9.14 14.06 6.19
CA GLU A 58 -9.78 14.51 7.42
C GLU A 58 -8.77 15.18 8.38
N ILE A 59 -7.66 14.47 8.63
CA ILE A 59 -6.65 14.79 9.65
C ILE A 59 -5.70 15.88 9.18
N LYS A 60 -5.35 15.88 7.88
CA LYS A 60 -4.41 16.80 7.25
C LYS A 60 -5.11 17.53 6.09
N PRO A 61 -5.79 18.64 6.33
CA PRO A 61 -6.65 19.31 5.33
C PRO A 61 -5.93 19.73 4.05
N GLU A 62 -4.62 19.95 4.11
CA GLU A 62 -3.73 20.31 3.01
C GLU A 62 -3.32 19.12 2.12
N MET A 63 -3.49 17.89 2.62
CA MET A 63 -3.13 16.66 1.94
C MET A 63 -4.33 16.09 1.18
N ALA A 64 -4.17 15.78 -0.10
CA ALA A 64 -5.14 14.99 -0.86
C ALA A 64 -5.34 13.60 -0.22
N CYS A 65 -6.58 13.10 -0.19
CA CYS A 65 -6.83 11.76 0.36
C CYS A 65 -6.09 10.70 -0.46
N VAL A 66 -5.27 9.90 0.24
CA VAL A 66 -4.46 8.84 -0.37
C VAL A 66 -5.31 7.84 -1.15
N TRP A 67 -6.49 7.47 -0.63
CA TRP A 67 -7.37 6.54 -1.33
C TRP A 67 -8.03 7.16 -2.57
N VAL A 68 -8.46 8.42 -2.50
CA VAL A 68 -8.98 9.13 -3.68
C VAL A 68 -7.92 9.16 -4.79
N ASN A 69 -6.67 9.46 -4.45
CA ASN A 69 -5.56 9.39 -5.41
C ASN A 69 -5.35 7.98 -5.98
N ALA A 70 -5.42 6.94 -5.14
CA ALA A 70 -5.31 5.56 -5.57
C ALA A 70 -6.41 5.20 -6.59
N TRP A 71 -7.64 5.64 -6.36
CA TRP A 71 -8.77 5.43 -7.27
C TRP A 71 -8.65 6.17 -8.59
N GLU A 72 -8.31 7.45 -8.54
CA GLU A 72 -8.14 8.24 -9.76
C GLU A 72 -7.02 7.68 -10.64
N ARG A 73 -5.93 7.18 -10.03
CA ARG A 73 -4.82 6.56 -10.74
C ARG A 73 -5.13 5.15 -11.22
N SER A 74 -5.89 4.35 -10.49
CA SER A 74 -6.24 2.99 -10.93
C SER A 74 -7.06 3.02 -12.23
N LYS A 75 -7.93 4.02 -12.41
CA LYS A 75 -8.68 4.23 -13.67
C LYS A 75 -7.78 4.49 -14.89
N GLN A 76 -6.54 4.93 -14.67
CA GLN A 76 -5.56 5.21 -15.72
C GLN A 76 -4.64 4.01 -16.01
N MET A 77 -4.76 2.91 -15.25
CA MET A 77 -3.93 1.73 -15.40
C MET A 77 -4.60 0.69 -16.29
N SER A 78 -3.94 0.29 -17.37
CA SER A 78 -4.45 -0.68 -18.34
C SER A 78 -4.54 -2.11 -17.79
N VAL A 79 -3.55 -2.54 -16.99
CA VAL A 79 -3.43 -3.95 -16.57
C VAL A 79 -3.99 -4.19 -15.16
N HIS A 80 -3.60 -3.39 -14.18
CA HIS A 80 -3.97 -3.62 -12.77
C HIS A 80 -5.05 -2.68 -12.24
N GLY A 81 -5.69 -1.85 -13.08
CA GLY A 81 -6.68 -0.88 -12.62
C GLY A 81 -7.86 -1.49 -11.85
N SER A 82 -8.32 -2.67 -12.25
CA SER A 82 -9.41 -3.39 -11.58
C SER A 82 -9.04 -3.94 -10.19
N LYS A 83 -7.74 -4.07 -9.87
CA LYS A 83 -7.26 -4.65 -8.61
C LYS A 83 -7.57 -3.78 -7.38
N ILE A 84 -7.97 -2.52 -7.57
CA ILE A 84 -8.40 -1.65 -6.47
C ILE A 84 -9.68 -2.12 -5.78
N ASN A 85 -10.47 -2.96 -6.45
CA ASN A 85 -11.70 -3.53 -5.89
C ASN A 85 -11.42 -4.78 -5.03
N VAL A 86 -10.18 -5.28 -5.01
CA VAL A 86 -9.81 -6.44 -4.20
C VAL A 86 -9.64 -5.99 -2.76
N ILE A 87 -10.41 -6.58 -1.85
CA ILE A 87 -10.28 -6.33 -0.42
C ILE A 87 -9.05 -7.08 0.09
N MET A 88 -8.09 -6.32 0.63
CA MET A 88 -6.84 -6.87 1.14
C MET A 88 -6.94 -7.19 2.62
N ALA A 89 -6.21 -8.22 3.06
CA ALA A 89 -5.99 -8.47 4.47
C ALA A 89 -5.39 -7.25 5.21
N PRO A 90 -5.68 -7.11 6.52
CA PRO A 90 -5.12 -6.05 7.33
C PRO A 90 -3.57 -6.08 7.31
N LEU A 91 -2.96 -4.91 7.55
CA LEU A 91 -1.51 -4.79 7.67
C LEU A 91 -0.98 -5.62 8.84
N ASP A 92 -0.08 -6.55 8.57
CA ASP A 92 0.70 -7.25 9.59
C ASP A 92 1.91 -6.40 9.97
N ARG A 93 1.82 -5.70 11.11
CA ARG A 93 2.88 -4.82 11.61
C ARG A 93 4.16 -5.56 11.99
N ARG A 94 4.11 -6.88 12.19
CA ARG A 94 5.31 -7.70 12.48
C ARG A 94 6.29 -7.72 11.31
N LEU A 95 5.84 -7.37 10.11
CA LEU A 95 6.63 -7.32 8.88
C LEU A 95 7.28 -5.96 8.61
N GLN A 96 7.02 -4.96 9.44
CA GLN A 96 7.58 -3.63 9.23
C GLN A 96 9.12 -3.67 9.20
N GLY A 97 9.71 -2.99 8.21
CA GLY A 97 11.16 -2.95 7.99
C GLY A 97 11.73 -4.19 7.29
N THR A 98 10.93 -5.22 7.02
CA THR A 98 11.36 -6.38 6.21
C THR A 98 11.19 -6.12 4.71
N SER A 99 11.80 -6.96 3.87
CA SER A 99 11.71 -6.83 2.42
C SER A 99 10.35 -7.29 1.91
N ALA A 100 9.64 -6.42 1.19
CA ALA A 100 8.35 -6.78 0.62
C ALA A 100 8.48 -7.86 -0.46
N TRP A 101 9.56 -7.83 -1.26
CA TRP A 101 9.82 -8.90 -2.23
C TRP A 101 10.08 -10.26 -1.58
N VAL A 102 10.84 -10.31 -0.48
CA VAL A 102 11.07 -11.59 0.22
C VAL A 102 9.76 -12.15 0.76
N ASN A 103 8.92 -11.30 1.36
CA ASN A 103 7.63 -11.73 1.91
C ASN A 103 6.63 -12.19 0.84
N GLU A 104 6.64 -11.55 -0.34
CA GLU A 104 5.85 -11.97 -1.49
C GLU A 104 6.34 -13.33 -2.01
N LEU A 105 7.63 -13.44 -2.32
CA LEU A 105 8.22 -14.64 -2.92
C LEU A 105 8.21 -15.85 -1.98
N SER A 106 8.17 -15.64 -0.66
CA SER A 106 8.05 -16.73 0.31
C SER A 106 6.60 -17.23 0.48
N GLY A 107 5.64 -16.72 -0.30
CA GLY A 107 4.21 -17.04 -0.15
C GLY A 107 3.57 -16.50 1.13
N ARG A 108 4.29 -15.67 1.90
CA ARG A 108 3.80 -15.19 3.20
C ARG A 108 2.58 -14.27 3.04
N MET A 109 2.48 -13.56 1.91
CA MET A 109 1.34 -12.67 1.64
C MET A 109 0.07 -13.46 1.31
N GLU A 110 0.21 -14.55 0.56
CA GLU A 110 -0.89 -15.48 0.24
C GLU A 110 -1.43 -16.10 1.53
N ILE A 111 -0.55 -16.61 2.40
CA ILE A 111 -0.95 -17.16 3.70
C ILE A 111 -1.74 -16.15 4.54
N ILE A 112 -1.23 -14.91 4.69
CA ILE A 112 -1.93 -13.86 5.46
C ILE A 112 -3.30 -13.53 4.84
N GLN A 113 -3.40 -13.54 3.52
CA GLN A 113 -4.64 -13.26 2.81
C GLN A 113 -5.66 -14.38 3.00
N ASP A 114 -5.24 -15.63 2.86
CA ASP A 114 -6.09 -16.81 3.00
C ASP A 114 -6.60 -16.96 4.44
N GLU A 115 -5.71 -16.81 5.43
CA GLU A 115 -6.05 -16.83 6.86
C GLU A 115 -7.09 -15.77 7.24
N TRP A 116 -7.02 -14.58 6.65
CA TRP A 116 -7.97 -13.50 6.92
C TRP A 116 -9.32 -13.70 6.22
N SER A 117 -9.33 -14.37 5.06
CA SER A 117 -10.55 -14.60 4.26
C SER A 117 -11.34 -15.86 4.65
N SER A 118 -10.78 -16.67 5.55
CA SER A 118 -11.40 -17.88 6.11
C SER A 118 -12.25 -17.56 7.34
#